data_AF-A0A7C7CBR3-F1
#
_entry.id   AF-A0A7C7CBR3-F1
#
_cell.length_a   1.000
_cell.length_b   1.000
_cell.length_c   1.000
_cell.angle_alpha   90.00
_cell.angle_beta   90.00
_cell.angle_gamma   90.00
#
_symmetry.space_group_name_H-M   'P 1'
#
loop_
_entity.id
_entity.type
_entity.pdbx_description
1 polymer ?
#
loop_
_entity_poly.entity_id
_entity_poly.type
_entity_poly.pdbx_seq_one_letter_code
_entity_poly.pdbx_strand_id
1 'polypeptide(L)'
;MGESVISIILGYIGWVLMSILKFVITPSLMIAAGYSWWEVIIVTTIGAVIGVLLFYNAGKAIFTWWSKFRANSKRQNTSNKKPKPTKGKRKFILFKDKYGLPGLILISGALSVPISAVLGAKYFRHNKKTPLYLIVAFMCWACFLTFVSWRVKEGIS
;
A
#
# COMPACT_ATOMS: atom_id res chain seq x y z
N MET A 1 -17.17 6.21 32.29
CA MET A 1 -16.14 5.20 31.96
C MET A 1 -16.31 4.58 30.57
N GLY A 2 -17.54 4.28 30.10
CA GLY A 2 -17.76 3.75 28.74
C GLY A 2 -17.37 4.74 27.61
N GLU A 3 -17.80 6.00 27.72
CA GLU A 3 -17.53 7.05 26.72
C GLU A 3 -16.03 7.30 26.46
N SER A 4 -15.21 7.23 27.52
CA SER A 4 -13.76 7.41 27.41
C SER A 4 -13.08 6.23 26.71
N VAL A 5 -13.54 4.99 26.95
CA VAL A 5 -12.98 3.79 26.31
C VAL A 5 -13.34 3.76 24.81
N ILE A 6 -14.60 4.09 24.48
CA ILE A 6 -15.07 4.18 23.10
C ILE A 6 -14.24 5.21 22.31
N SER A 7 -13.98 6.37 22.91
CA SER A 7 -13.19 7.44 22.28
C SER A 7 -11.76 7.00 21.96
N ILE A 8 -11.12 6.26 22.88
CA ILE A 8 -9.77 5.72 22.69
C ILE A 8 -9.76 4.72 21.53
N ILE A 9 -10.70 3.77 21.53
CA ILE A 9 -10.81 2.75 20.48
C ILE A 9 -11.03 3.42 19.11
N LEU A 10 -11.92 4.40 19.04
CA LEU A 10 -12.21 5.14 17.81
C LEU A 10 -10.98 5.90 17.30
N GLY A 11 -10.20 6.48 18.21
CA GLY A 11 -8.92 7.13 17.88
C GLY A 11 -7.94 6.17 17.21
N TYR A 12 -7.73 4.99 17.79
CA TYR A 12 -6.86 3.96 17.21
C TYR A 12 -7.35 3.46 15.85
N ILE A 13 -8.66 3.24 15.69
CA ILE A 13 -9.26 2.88 14.40
C ILE A 13 -8.99 3.98 13.35
N GLY A 14 -9.12 5.24 13.74
CA GLY A 14 -8.80 6.39 12.90
C GLY A 14 -7.34 6.37 12.43
N TRP A 15 -6.40 6.09 13.33
CA TRP A 15 -4.98 5.98 12.98
C TRP A 15 -4.68 4.80 12.05
N VAL A 16 -5.32 3.65 12.27
CA VAL A 16 -5.21 2.50 11.35
C VAL A 16 -5.70 2.90 9.95
N LEU A 17 -6.88 3.53 9.84
CA LEU A 17 -7.40 4.01 8.56
C LEU A 17 -6.49 5.04 7.89
N MET A 18 -5.94 5.97 8.67
CA MET A 18 -5.00 6.97 8.18
C MET A 18 -3.72 6.32 7.65
N SER A 19 -3.19 5.30 8.35
CA SER A 19 -2.00 4.56 7.91
C SER A 19 -2.24 3.78 6.62
N ILE A 20 -3.46 3.29 6.38
CA ILE A 20 -3.82 2.64 5.12
C ILE A 20 -3.73 3.62 3.96
N LEU A 21 -4.22 4.86 4.12
CA LEU A 21 -4.29 5.84 3.02
C LEU A 21 -3.01 6.67 2.86
N LYS A 22 -2.44 7.11 3.98
CA LYS A 22 -1.30 8.02 4.09
C LYS A 22 -0.23 7.42 5.01
N PHE A 23 0.22 6.22 4.66
CA PHE A 23 1.24 5.46 5.40
C PHE A 23 2.49 6.29 5.75
N VAL A 24 3.02 7.06 4.80
CA VAL A 24 4.24 7.86 5.00
C VAL A 24 4.07 8.94 6.08
N ILE A 25 2.88 9.55 6.16
CA ILE A 25 2.64 10.71 7.03
C ILE A 25 2.17 10.28 8.42
N THR A 26 1.57 9.09 8.53
CA THR A 26 0.91 8.62 9.76
C THR A 26 1.87 8.46 10.95
N PRO A 27 3.06 7.84 10.81
CA PRO A 27 4.02 7.75 11.91
C PRO A 27 4.41 9.11 12.49
N SER A 28 4.69 10.09 11.63
CA SER A 28 5.02 11.45 12.06
C SER A 28 3.88 12.12 12.82
N LEU A 29 2.65 11.98 12.33
CA LEU A 29 1.48 12.56 13.00
C LEU A 29 1.19 11.91 14.35
N MET A 30 1.35 10.59 14.48
CA MET A 30 1.15 9.92 15.75
C MET A 30 2.21 10.31 16.79
N ILE A 31 3.48 10.41 16.38
CA ILE A 31 4.55 10.88 17.26
C ILE A 31 4.32 12.34 17.71
N ALA A 32 3.85 13.19 16.80
CA ALA A 32 3.46 14.58 17.10
C ALA A 32 2.23 14.65 18.03
N ALA A 33 1.28 13.73 17.89
CA ALA A 33 0.13 13.59 18.77
C ALA A 33 0.46 12.95 20.15
N GLY A 34 1.74 12.61 20.39
CA GLY A 34 2.21 12.14 21.69
C GLY A 34 2.19 10.62 21.90
N TYR A 35 1.87 9.82 20.87
CA TYR A 35 1.91 8.37 20.98
C TYR A 35 3.35 7.85 21.10
N SER A 36 3.51 6.72 21.78
CA SER A 36 4.80 6.05 21.92
C SER A 36 5.23 5.41 20.60
N TRP A 37 6.54 5.34 20.34
CA TRP A 37 7.09 4.72 19.13
C TRP A 37 6.62 3.27 18.90
N TRP A 38 6.40 2.49 19.97
CA TRP A 38 5.86 1.13 19.89
C TRP A 38 4.42 1.10 19.38
N GLU A 39 3.55 1.96 19.91
CA GLU A 39 2.16 2.09 19.45
C GLU A 39 2.12 2.49 17.97
N VAL A 40 3.00 3.41 17.56
CA VAL A 40 3.12 3.83 16.16
C VAL A 40 3.48 2.66 15.24
N ILE A 41 4.50 1.88 15.59
CA ILE A 41 4.93 0.72 14.78
C ILE A 41 3.80 -0.31 14.68
N ILE A 42 3.12 -0.63 15.79
CA ILE A 42 2.05 -1.63 15.82
C ILE A 42 0.87 -1.16 14.96
N VAL A 43 0.39 0.06 15.18
CA VAL A 43 -0.79 0.60 14.47
C VAL A 43 -0.52 0.71 12.96
N THR A 44 0.65 1.24 12.59
CA THR A 44 1.02 1.39 11.17
C THR A 44 1.27 0.06 10.48
N THR A 45 1.82 -0.93 11.19
CA THR A 45 1.97 -2.29 10.68
C THR A 45 0.62 -2.96 10.45
N ILE A 46 -0.30 -2.88 11.42
CA ILE A 46 -1.66 -3.44 11.30
C ILE A 46 -2.37 -2.81 10.10
N GLY A 47 -2.33 -1.49 9.98
CA GLY A 47 -2.92 -0.80 8.84
C GLY A 47 -2.26 -1.16 7.51
N ALA A 48 -0.93 -1.30 7.46
CA ALA A 48 -0.26 -1.78 6.26
C ALA A 48 -0.70 -3.20 5.86
N VAL A 49 -0.78 -4.13 6.81
CA VAL A 49 -1.24 -5.51 6.57
C VAL A 49 -2.66 -5.51 6.01
N ILE A 50 -3.58 -4.83 6.70
CA ILE A 50 -4.99 -4.74 6.29
C ILE A 50 -5.10 -4.09 4.91
N GLY A 51 -4.43 -2.95 4.71
CA GLY A 51 -4.44 -2.20 3.46
C GLY A 51 -3.88 -3.02 2.30
N VAL A 52 -2.74 -3.69 2.46
CA VAL A 52 -2.16 -4.52 1.41
C VAL A 52 -3.14 -5.63 1.03
N LEU A 53 -3.68 -6.37 2.00
CA LEU A 53 -4.61 -7.47 1.73
C LEU A 53 -5.88 -6.98 1.03
N LEU A 54 -6.48 -5.89 1.52
CA LEU A 54 -7.70 -5.31 0.99
C LEU A 54 -7.49 -4.83 -0.46
N PHE A 55 -6.50 -3.97 -0.70
CA PHE A 55 -6.28 -3.37 -2.02
C PHE A 55 -5.68 -4.34 -3.04
N TYR A 56 -4.88 -5.31 -2.59
CA TYR A 56 -4.34 -6.34 -3.48
C TYR A 56 -5.46 -7.27 -3.97
N ASN A 57 -6.32 -7.74 -3.05
CA ASN A 57 -7.43 -8.62 -3.40
C ASN A 57 -8.49 -7.89 -4.21
N ALA A 58 -8.86 -6.67 -3.82
CA ALA A 58 -9.79 -5.82 -4.58
C ALA A 58 -9.23 -5.54 -5.99
N GLY A 59 -7.95 -5.18 -6.10
CA GLY A 59 -7.28 -4.97 -7.38
C GLY A 59 -7.32 -6.23 -8.26
N LYS A 60 -6.99 -7.40 -7.69
CA LYS A 60 -7.07 -8.68 -8.40
C LYS A 60 -8.49 -8.96 -8.89
N ALA A 61 -9.50 -8.75 -8.06
CA ALA A 61 -10.91 -8.93 -8.41
C ALA A 61 -11.32 -7.97 -9.55
N ILE A 62 -11.06 -6.67 -9.43
CA ILE A 62 -11.32 -5.66 -10.47
C ILE A 62 -10.65 -6.06 -11.79
N PHE A 63 -9.37 -6.45 -11.77
CA PHE A 63 -8.67 -6.80 -13.00
C PHE A 63 -9.19 -8.10 -13.63
N THR A 64 -9.58 -9.10 -12.82
CA THR A 64 -10.23 -10.31 -13.35
C THR A 64 -11.59 -10.00 -13.96
N TRP A 65 -12.44 -9.24 -13.26
CA TRP A 65 -13.77 -8.87 -13.74
C TRP A 65 -13.68 -8.05 -15.03
N TRP A 66 -12.80 -7.04 -15.07
CA TRP A 66 -12.59 -6.21 -16.26
C TRP A 66 -11.98 -6.97 -17.44
N SER A 67 -11.18 -8.02 -17.17
CA SER A 67 -10.68 -8.92 -18.23
C SER A 67 -11.78 -9.81 -18.80
N LYS A 68 -12.67 -10.34 -17.95
CA LYS A 68 -13.82 -11.17 -18.37
C LYS A 68 -14.84 -10.33 -19.15
N PHE A 69 -15.15 -9.12 -18.68
CA PHE A 69 -16.05 -8.20 -19.36
C PHE A 69 -15.54 -7.82 -20.75
N ARG A 70 -14.24 -7.51 -20.89
CA ARG A 70 -13.63 -7.25 -22.20
C ARG A 70 -13.47 -8.49 -23.07
N ALA A 71 -13.28 -9.68 -22.50
CA ALA A 71 -13.23 -10.92 -23.25
C ALA A 71 -14.61 -11.25 -23.86
N ASN A 72 -15.70 -10.99 -23.13
CA ASN A 72 -17.06 -11.13 -23.66
C ASN A 72 -17.35 -10.14 -24.80
N SER A 73 -16.83 -8.91 -24.71
CA SER A 73 -16.94 -7.92 -25.79
C SER A 73 -16.04 -8.23 -27.00
N LYS A 74 -14.90 -8.92 -26.80
CA LYS A 74 -13.98 -9.31 -27.89
C LYS A 74 -14.43 -10.52 -28.73
N ARG A 75 -15.43 -11.29 -28.29
CA ARG A 75 -16.01 -12.37 -29.12
C ARG A 75 -16.73 -11.80 -30.36
N GLN A 76 -16.98 -10.49 -30.40
CA GLN A 76 -17.68 -9.80 -31.49
C GLN A 76 -16.79 -8.88 -32.34
N ASN A 77 -15.48 -8.78 -32.06
CA ASN A 77 -14.60 -7.90 -32.84
C ASN A 77 -13.17 -8.44 -32.95
N THR A 78 -12.91 -9.10 -34.07
CA THR A 78 -11.62 -9.55 -34.60
C THR A 78 -10.72 -8.34 -34.94
N SER A 79 -10.20 -7.66 -33.91
CA SER A 79 -9.08 -6.75 -34.07
C SER A 79 -8.10 -6.91 -32.91
N ASN A 80 -7.02 -7.62 -33.21
CA ASN A 80 -5.98 -8.04 -32.29
C ASN A 80 -5.01 -6.90 -31.93
N LYS A 81 -5.48 -5.65 -31.78
CA LYS A 81 -4.63 -4.53 -31.36
C LYS A 81 -4.57 -4.48 -29.84
N LYS A 82 -3.44 -4.95 -29.27
CA LYS A 82 -3.10 -4.67 -27.87
C LYS A 82 -3.11 -3.14 -27.68
N PRO A 83 -3.85 -2.58 -26.71
CA PRO A 83 -3.90 -1.13 -26.52
C PRO A 83 -2.48 -0.61 -26.26
N LYS A 84 -2.03 0.35 -27.08
CA LYS A 84 -0.69 0.95 -26.93
C LYS A 84 -0.59 1.55 -25.52
N PRO A 85 0.44 1.21 -24.72
CA PRO A 85 0.59 1.76 -23.39
C PRO A 85 0.78 3.28 -23.48
N THR A 86 0.00 4.04 -22.71
CA THR A 86 0.20 5.49 -22.55
C THR A 86 1.60 5.79 -22.01
N LYS A 87 2.11 7.01 -22.25
CA LYS A 87 3.50 7.40 -21.90
C LYS A 87 3.88 7.05 -20.44
N GLY A 88 2.99 7.30 -19.48
CA GLY A 88 3.18 6.93 -18.07
C GLY A 88 3.19 5.42 -17.81
N LYS A 89 2.31 4.66 -18.47
CA LYS A 89 2.31 3.19 -18.40
C LYS A 89 3.59 2.60 -18.98
N ARG A 90 4.13 3.20 -20.05
CA ARG A 90 5.39 2.77 -20.67
C ARG A 90 6.59 2.95 -19.73
N LYS A 91 6.68 4.08 -19.00
CA LYS A 91 7.72 4.28 -17.98
C LYS A 91 7.66 3.24 -16.86
N PHE A 92 6.45 2.95 -16.35
CA PHE A 92 6.29 1.92 -15.32
C PHE A 92 6.61 0.51 -15.84
N ILE A 93 6.27 0.20 -17.09
CA ILE A 93 6.62 -1.08 -17.73
C ILE A 93 8.14 -1.21 -17.87
N LEU A 94 8.85 -0.16 -18.28
CA LEU A 94 10.32 -0.15 -18.35
C LEU A 94 10.96 -0.30 -16.97
N PHE A 95 10.41 0.36 -15.95
CA PHE A 95 10.85 0.20 -14.56
C PHE A 95 10.65 -1.22 -14.06
N LYS A 96 9.47 -1.82 -14.33
CA LYS A 96 9.18 -3.22 -14.03
C LYS A 96 10.19 -4.15 -14.72
N ASP A 97 10.48 -3.93 -15.99
CA ASP A 97 11.37 -4.77 -16.79
C ASP A 97 12.80 -4.77 -16.24
N LYS A 98 13.24 -3.60 -15.73
CA LYS A 98 14.59 -3.42 -15.18
C LYS A 98 14.75 -3.88 -13.73
N TYR A 99 13.75 -3.68 -12.86
CA TYR A 99 13.89 -3.90 -11.41
C TYR A 99 12.95 -4.95 -10.80
N GLY A 100 11.95 -5.42 -11.55
CA GLY A 100 11.06 -6.49 -11.12
C GLY A 100 10.33 -6.23 -9.78
N LEU A 101 10.11 -7.31 -9.04
CA LEU A 101 9.46 -7.27 -7.72
C LEU A 101 10.31 -6.56 -6.64
N PRO A 102 11.65 -6.74 -6.57
CA PRO A 102 12.50 -6.00 -5.62
C PRO A 102 12.42 -4.48 -5.79
N GLY A 103 12.37 -3.99 -7.03
CA GLY A 103 12.19 -2.57 -7.31
C GLY A 103 10.86 -2.03 -6.77
N LEU A 104 9.78 -2.81 -6.88
CA LEU A 104 8.48 -2.45 -6.31
C LEU A 104 8.54 -2.38 -4.78
N ILE A 105 9.20 -3.35 -4.14
CA ILE A 105 9.38 -3.41 -2.68
C ILE A 105 10.11 -2.17 -2.17
N LEU A 106 11.21 -1.78 -2.82
CA LEU A 106 11.99 -0.60 -2.41
C LEU A 106 11.16 0.70 -2.48
N ILE A 107 10.41 0.91 -3.55
CA ILE A 107 9.58 2.12 -3.70
C ILE A 107 8.26 2.04 -2.93
N SER A 108 7.84 0.85 -2.50
CA SER A 108 6.49 0.63 -1.98
C SER A 108 6.19 1.44 -0.73
N GLY A 109 7.17 1.65 0.16
CA GLY A 109 6.99 2.43 1.37
C GLY A 109 6.94 3.94 1.16
N ALA A 110 7.51 4.45 0.07
CA ALA A 110 7.34 5.84 -0.33
C ALA A 110 6.02 6.08 -1.07
N LEU A 111 5.48 5.03 -1.70
CA LEU A 111 4.14 5.03 -2.27
C LEU A 111 3.10 4.73 -1.19
N SER A 112 1.86 5.15 -1.42
CA SER A 112 0.78 4.74 -0.52
C SER A 112 0.48 3.24 -0.66
N VAL A 113 0.08 2.61 0.45
CA VAL A 113 -0.31 1.19 0.50
C VAL A 113 -1.28 0.80 -0.62
N PRO A 114 -2.34 1.58 -0.93
CA PRO A 114 -3.31 1.23 -1.97
C PRO A 114 -2.66 1.17 -3.34
N ILE A 115 -1.77 2.13 -3.66
CA ILE A 115 -1.09 2.20 -4.96
C ILE A 115 -0.16 1.01 -5.11
N SER A 116 0.70 0.76 -4.11
CA SER A 116 1.65 -0.36 -4.10
C SER A 116 0.93 -1.71 -4.22
N ALA A 117 -0.16 -1.92 -3.48
CA ALA A 117 -0.95 -3.14 -3.51
C ALA A 117 -1.65 -3.37 -4.86
N VAL A 118 -2.24 -2.33 -5.45
CA VAL A 118 -2.88 -2.41 -6.78
C VAL A 118 -1.84 -2.66 -7.87
N LEU A 119 -0.67 -2.03 -7.79
CA LEU A 119 0.45 -2.28 -8.72
C LEU A 119 0.93 -3.73 -8.59
N GLY A 120 1.11 -4.22 -7.36
CA GLY A 120 1.41 -5.64 -7.10
C GLY A 120 0.39 -6.57 -7.74
N ALA A 121 -0.90 -6.32 -7.53
CA ALA A 121 -1.99 -7.12 -8.06
C ALA A 121 -2.08 -7.09 -9.59
N LYS A 122 -1.69 -5.97 -10.21
CA LYS A 122 -1.71 -5.82 -11.67
C LYS A 122 -0.51 -6.48 -12.36
N TYR A 123 0.68 -6.26 -11.81
CA TYR A 123 1.93 -6.59 -12.51
C TYR A 123 2.62 -7.86 -12.01
N PHE A 124 2.35 -8.28 -10.77
CA PHE A 124 2.96 -9.43 -10.11
C PHE A 124 1.91 -10.44 -9.61
N ARG A 125 0.71 -10.42 -10.20
CA ARG A 125 -0.39 -11.34 -9.88
C ARG A 125 -0.03 -12.82 -10.00
N HIS A 126 0.97 -13.14 -10.81
CA HIS A 126 1.46 -14.50 -11.03
C HIS A 126 2.13 -15.08 -9.77
N ASN A 127 2.75 -14.22 -8.95
CA ASN A 127 3.40 -14.63 -7.71
C ASN A 127 2.42 -14.54 -6.55
N LYS A 128 2.02 -15.70 -5.99
CA LYS A 128 1.12 -15.76 -4.82
C LYS A 128 1.72 -15.11 -3.57
N LYS A 129 3.05 -15.00 -3.50
CA LYS A 129 3.80 -14.40 -2.39
C LYS A 129 3.92 -12.86 -2.46
N THR A 130 3.50 -12.22 -3.56
CA THR A 130 3.53 -10.75 -3.71
C THR A 130 2.93 -9.98 -2.52
N PRO A 131 1.71 -10.30 -2.00
CA PRO A 131 1.17 -9.57 -0.86
C PRO A 131 2.03 -9.74 0.40
N LEU A 132 2.62 -10.92 0.64
CA LEU A 132 3.52 -11.14 1.77
C LEU A 132 4.78 -10.28 1.65
N TYR A 133 5.38 -10.21 0.46
CA TYR A 133 6.55 -9.37 0.23
C TYR A 133 6.24 -7.88 0.44
N LEU A 134 5.06 -7.42 0.02
CA LEU A 134 4.62 -6.05 0.29
C LEU A 134 4.42 -5.80 1.78
N ILE A 135 3.82 -6.73 2.52
CA ILE A 135 3.65 -6.62 3.97
C ILE A 135 5.01 -6.47 4.66
N VAL A 136 5.97 -7.35 4.36
CA VAL A 136 7.32 -7.29 4.93
C VAL A 136 8.00 -5.97 4.57
N ALA A 137 7.86 -5.50 3.32
CA ALA A 137 8.38 -4.22 2.89
C ALA A 137 7.81 -3.05 3.72
N PHE A 138 6.48 -3.01 3.89
CA PHE A 138 5.84 -1.97 4.68
C PHE A 138 6.18 -2.06 6.17
N MET A 139 6.40 -3.26 6.72
CA MET A 139 6.92 -3.40 8.09
C MET A 139 8.31 -2.79 8.24
N CYS A 140 9.23 -3.07 7.32
CA CYS A 140 10.56 -2.46 7.33
C CYS A 140 10.47 -0.92 7.22
N TRP A 141 9.60 -0.42 6.34
CA TRP A 141 9.36 1.02 6.20
C TRP A 141 8.66 1.65 7.41
N ALA A 142 7.76 0.94 8.11
CA ALA A 142 7.13 1.40 9.34
C ALA A 142 8.18 1.66 10.43
N CYS A 143 9.12 0.73 10.60
CA CYS A 143 10.24 0.90 11.52
C CYS A 143 11.13 2.07 11.11
N PHE A 144 11.49 2.17 9.83
CA PHE A 144 12.32 3.26 9.31
C PHE A 144 11.66 4.63 9.50
N LEU A 145 10.39 4.78 9.11
CA LEU A 145 9.66 6.04 9.24
C LEU A 145 9.46 6.41 10.70
N THR A 146 9.06 5.48 11.56
CA THR A 146 8.93 5.75 13.00
C THR A 146 10.26 6.23 13.60
N PHE A 147 11.37 5.57 13.24
CA PHE A 147 12.70 5.96 13.71
C PHE A 147 13.08 7.37 13.25
N VAL A 148 12.87 7.68 11.97
CA VAL A 148 13.10 9.03 11.41
C VAL A 148 12.22 10.05 12.11
N SER A 149 10.92 9.79 12.26
CA SER A 149 9.97 10.69 12.92
C SER A 149 10.33 10.93 14.39
N TRP A 150 10.82 9.92 15.09
CA TRP A 150 11.28 10.05 16.47
C TRP A 150 12.54 10.91 16.57
N ARG A 151 13.54 10.68 15.70
CA ARG A 151 14.75 11.53 15.62
C ARG A 151 14.45 12.97 15.28
N VAL A 152 13.48 13.20 14.40
CA VAL A 152 13.02 14.56 14.08
C VAL A 152 12.41 15.23 15.30
N LYS A 153 11.62 14.51 16.11
CA LYS A 153 11.05 15.06 17.35
C LYS A 153 12.13 15.46 18.35
N GLU A 154 13.15 14.62 18.56
CA GLU A 154 14.26 14.91 19.47
C GLU A 154 15.16 16.06 19.03
N GLY A 155 15.33 16.27 17.72
CA GLY A 155 16.15 17.36 17.19
C GLY A 155 15.45 18.72 17.14
N ILE A 156 14.13 18.77 17.34
CA ILE A 156 13.32 20.00 17.34
C ILE A 156 12.98 20.46 18.77
N SER A 157 13.11 19.58 19.76
CA SER A 157 12.97 19.87 21.20
C SER A 157 14.29 20.32 21.83
#